data_AF-A0A7X4KN72-F1
#
_entry.id   AF-A0A7X4KN72-F1
#
_cell.length_a   1.000
_cell.length_b   1.000
_cell.length_c   1.000
_cell.angle_alpha   90.00
_cell.angle_beta   90.00
_cell.angle_gamma   90.00
#
_symmetry.space_group_name_H-M   'P 1'
#
loop_
_entity.id
_entity.type
_entity.pdbx_description
1 polymer ?
#
loop_
_entity_poly.entity_id
_entity_poly.type
_entity_poly.pdbx_seq_one_letter_code
_entity_poly.pdbx_strand_id
1 'polypeptide(L)'
;MKHAAAMLCAALATGGARAQKEEIVCPPAILASTTVTTAEGWEPVGGAAEYKLEHAQLFSGHPSDSVQVTPDESSKGKSLITQWRIKHEQAPEFWIGCAYRDTTVVLARKLDTHVSRCVARYDQSDGPPPGHLQSLTCS
;
A
#
# COMPACT_ATOMS: atom_id res chain seq x y z
N MET A 1 28.44 47.79 -44.07
CA MET A 1 26.99 47.51 -44.06
C MET A 1 26.78 46.27 -43.19
N LYS A 2 25.93 46.40 -42.18
CA LYS A 2 25.78 45.47 -41.05
C LYS A 2 24.79 44.36 -41.42
N HIS A 3 25.17 43.09 -41.33
CA HIS A 3 24.21 41.98 -41.25
C HIS A 3 24.62 41.06 -40.11
N ALA A 4 23.98 41.24 -38.96
CA ALA A 4 24.00 40.28 -37.87
C ALA A 4 22.73 39.42 -38.00
N ALA A 5 22.90 38.15 -38.33
CA ALA A 5 21.83 37.17 -38.31
C ALA A 5 21.70 36.64 -36.87
N ALA A 6 20.58 36.96 -36.21
CA ALA A 6 20.26 36.40 -34.91
C ALA A 6 19.58 35.04 -35.11
N MET A 7 20.29 33.95 -34.82
CA MET A 7 19.71 32.61 -34.74
C MET A 7 19.03 32.43 -33.37
N LEU A 8 17.71 32.27 -33.40
CA LEU A 8 16.90 31.92 -32.24
C LEU A 8 16.97 30.39 -32.02
N CYS A 9 17.75 29.94 -31.03
CA CYS A 9 17.70 28.56 -30.56
C CYS A 9 16.44 28.37 -29.69
N ALA A 10 15.40 27.78 -30.27
CA ALA A 10 14.24 27.29 -29.50
C ALA A 10 14.65 26.02 -28.75
N ALA A 11 14.86 26.13 -27.43
CA ALA A 11 15.08 24.99 -26.56
C ALA A 11 13.75 24.26 -26.34
N LEU A 12 13.58 23.12 -27.03
CA LEU A 12 12.51 22.15 -26.75
C LEU A 12 12.80 21.50 -25.39
N ALA A 13 12.11 21.95 -24.35
CA ALA A 13 12.12 21.28 -23.05
C ALA A 13 11.33 19.96 -23.18
N THR A 14 12.05 18.85 -23.37
CA THR A 14 11.51 17.49 -23.26
C THR A 14 11.14 17.24 -21.80
N GLY A 15 9.86 17.44 -21.48
CA GLY A 15 9.26 17.03 -20.20
C GLY A 15 9.25 15.50 -20.10
N GLY A 16 10.31 14.91 -19.56
CA GLY A 16 10.31 13.50 -19.18
C GLY A 16 9.29 13.27 -18.07
N ALA A 17 8.27 12.46 -18.34
CA ALA A 17 7.36 11.96 -17.32
C ALA A 17 8.19 11.16 -16.29
N ARG A 18 8.49 11.78 -15.15
CA ARG A 18 9.01 11.04 -13.99
C ARG A 18 7.87 10.14 -13.50
N ALA A 19 8.12 8.84 -13.46
CA ALA A 19 7.31 7.93 -12.66
C ALA A 19 7.21 8.52 -11.25
N GLN A 20 6.02 8.95 -10.85
CA GLN A 20 5.82 9.50 -9.52
C GLN A 20 5.83 8.33 -8.55
N LYS A 21 6.72 8.41 -7.57
CA LYS A 21 6.77 7.45 -6.47
C LYS A 21 5.63 7.81 -5.51
N GLU A 22 4.63 6.95 -5.42
CA GLU A 22 3.56 7.10 -4.44
C GLU A 22 4.01 6.48 -3.11
N GLU A 23 4.34 7.35 -2.16
CA GLU A 23 4.59 6.89 -0.80
C GLU A 23 3.25 6.60 -0.12
N ILE A 24 2.98 5.31 0.07
CA ILE A 24 1.79 4.84 0.77
C ILE A 24 2.18 4.48 2.19
N VAL A 25 1.71 5.29 3.14
CA VAL A 25 1.94 5.08 4.56
C VAL A 25 0.71 4.41 5.17
N CYS A 26 0.86 3.15 5.58
CA CYS A 26 -0.13 2.49 6.44
C CYS A 26 -0.09 3.13 7.84
N PRO A 27 -1.22 3.54 8.42
CA PRO A 27 -1.26 3.94 9.81
C PRO A 27 -0.69 2.82 10.71
N PRO A 28 0.22 3.12 11.65
CA PRO A 28 0.82 2.10 12.52
C PRO A 28 -0.19 1.52 13.52
N ALA A 29 -1.27 2.24 13.80
CA ALA A 29 -2.40 1.81 14.59
C ALA A 29 -3.69 2.49 14.13
N ILE A 30 -4.82 1.86 14.42
CA ILE A 30 -6.15 2.43 14.23
C ILE A 30 -6.97 2.27 15.52
N LEU A 31 -7.88 3.21 15.76
CA LEU A 31 -8.97 3.04 16.69
C LEU A 31 -10.20 2.65 15.89
N ALA A 32 -10.78 1.48 16.19
CA ALA A 32 -12.02 1.03 15.56
C ALA A 32 -13.07 0.74 16.63
N SER A 33 -14.31 1.13 16.33
CA SER A 33 -15.47 0.88 17.17
C SER A 33 -16.45 -0.05 16.47
N THR A 34 -16.86 -1.12 17.13
CA THR A 34 -17.91 -2.02 16.69
C THR A 34 -19.25 -1.60 17.31
N THR A 35 -20.30 -1.60 16.49
CA THR A 35 -21.67 -1.52 16.99
C THR A 35 -22.21 -2.94 17.12
N VAL A 36 -22.74 -3.28 18.30
CA VAL A 36 -23.23 -4.63 18.60
C VAL A 36 -24.72 -4.56 18.85
N THR A 37 -25.49 -5.35 18.08
CA THR A 37 -26.89 -5.63 18.39
C THR A 37 -26.93 -6.87 19.28
N THR A 38 -27.51 -6.76 20.47
CA THR A 38 -27.58 -7.86 21.44
C THR A 38 -28.99 -8.45 21.54
N ALA A 39 -29.06 -9.72 21.95
CA ALA A 39 -30.32 -10.36 22.31
C ALA A 39 -30.82 -9.89 23.69
N GLU A 40 -32.08 -10.16 24.02
CA GLU A 40 -32.66 -9.82 25.33
C GLU A 40 -31.82 -10.39 26.48
N GLY A 41 -31.62 -9.58 27.53
CA GLY A 41 -30.83 -9.95 28.69
C GLY A 41 -29.31 -9.78 28.54
N TRP A 42 -28.81 -9.35 27.38
CA TRP A 42 -27.39 -9.08 27.15
C TRP A 42 -27.11 -7.59 26.98
N GLU A 43 -26.11 -7.10 27.72
CA GLU A 43 -25.62 -5.72 27.64
C GLU A 43 -24.19 -5.70 27.08
N PRO A 44 -23.89 -4.87 26.04
CA PRO A 44 -22.53 -4.74 25.55
C PRO A 44 -21.66 -3.96 26.56
N VAL A 45 -20.53 -4.54 26.96
CA VAL A 45 -19.59 -3.95 27.94
C VAL A 45 -18.39 -3.24 27.26
N GLY A 46 -18.42 -3.10 25.94
CA GLY A 46 -17.35 -2.46 25.18
C GLY A 46 -17.65 -2.43 23.69
N GLY A 47 -16.70 -1.93 22.90
CA GLY A 47 -16.85 -1.86 21.44
C GLY A 47 -15.72 -1.11 20.73
N ALA A 48 -14.96 -0.28 21.43
CA ALA A 48 -13.78 0.38 20.86
C ALA A 48 -12.49 -0.31 21.31
N ALA A 49 -11.57 -0.55 20.37
CA ALA A 49 -10.24 -1.05 20.64
C ALA A 49 -9.21 -0.42 19.68
N GLU A 50 -7.96 -0.37 20.13
CA GLU A 50 -6.83 0.00 19.28
C GLU A 50 -6.24 -1.26 18.65
N TYR A 51 -6.02 -1.23 17.34
CA TYR A 51 -5.43 -2.33 16.58
C TYR A 51 -4.14 -1.87 15.92
N LYS A 52 -3.08 -2.67 16.05
CA LYS A 52 -1.76 -2.37 15.46
C LYS A 52 -1.67 -2.91 14.04
N LEU A 53 -0.95 -2.19 13.19
CA LEU A 53 -0.64 -2.65 11.84
C LEU A 53 0.04 -4.02 11.88
N GLU A 54 -0.42 -4.95 11.07
CA GLU A 54 0.17 -6.29 10.95
C GLU A 54 0.92 -6.42 9.63
N HIS A 55 0.23 -6.28 8.49
CA HIS A 55 0.85 -6.47 7.18
C HIS A 55 0.15 -5.66 6.08
N ALA A 56 0.82 -5.58 4.93
CA ALA A 56 0.25 -5.03 3.71
C ALA A 56 0.02 -6.17 2.69
N GLN A 57 -1.05 -6.05 1.91
CA GLN A 57 -1.41 -7.01 0.87
C GLN A 57 -1.87 -6.27 -0.39
N LEU A 58 -1.39 -6.70 -1.56
CA LEU A 58 -1.86 -6.20 -2.85
C LEU A 58 -3.09 -6.99 -3.33
N PHE A 59 -4.06 -6.29 -3.91
CA PHE A 59 -5.27 -6.85 -4.47
C PHE A 59 -5.45 -6.40 -5.92
N SER A 60 -5.94 -7.30 -6.78
CA SER A 60 -6.34 -6.99 -8.15
C SER A 60 -7.85 -6.74 -8.20
N GLY A 61 -8.26 -5.58 -7.66
CA GLY A 61 -9.64 -5.22 -7.37
C GLY A 61 -9.80 -4.70 -5.94
N HIS A 62 -11.02 -4.30 -5.56
CA HIS A 62 -11.26 -3.84 -4.19
C HIS A 62 -11.08 -5.00 -3.20
N PRO A 63 -10.48 -4.80 -2.01
CA PRO A 63 -10.23 -5.89 -1.06
C PRO A 63 -11.48 -6.66 -0.60
N SER A 64 -12.69 -6.09 -0.72
CA SER A 64 -13.95 -6.80 -0.47
C SER A 64 -14.14 -8.01 -1.37
N ASP A 65 -13.58 -7.97 -2.57
CA ASP A 65 -13.70 -9.03 -3.57
C ASP A 65 -12.64 -10.13 -3.36
N SER A 66 -11.75 -9.93 -2.38
CA SER A 66 -10.77 -10.90 -1.87
C SER A 66 -9.79 -11.46 -2.91
N VAL A 67 -9.54 -10.72 -4.00
CA VAL A 67 -8.60 -11.15 -5.05
C VAL A 67 -7.17 -10.71 -4.70
N GLN A 68 -6.52 -11.49 -3.84
CA GLN A 68 -5.14 -11.23 -3.39
C GLN A 68 -4.12 -11.56 -4.48
N VAL A 69 -3.12 -10.69 -4.64
CA VAL A 69 -1.97 -10.92 -5.53
C VAL A 69 -0.84 -11.51 -4.70
N THR A 70 -0.36 -12.69 -5.11
CA THR A 70 0.79 -13.34 -4.48
C THR A 70 2.06 -12.51 -4.69
N PRO A 71 2.82 -12.19 -3.63
CA PRO A 71 4.10 -11.51 -3.75
C PRO A 71 5.25 -12.43 -4.14
N ASP A 72 6.31 -11.82 -4.66
CA ASP A 72 7.66 -12.36 -4.61
C ASP A 72 8.25 -12.03 -3.22
N GLU A 73 8.62 -13.05 -2.44
CA GLU A 73 9.23 -12.86 -1.11
C GLU A 73 10.73 -13.13 -1.11
N SER A 74 11.47 -12.35 -0.31
CA SER A 74 12.88 -12.58 -0.06
C SER A 74 13.24 -12.23 1.39
N SER A 75 13.96 -13.11 2.07
CA SER A 75 14.39 -12.89 3.46
C SER A 75 15.92 -12.77 3.55
N LYS A 76 16.38 -11.91 4.46
CA LYS A 76 17.80 -11.75 4.80
C LYS A 76 17.95 -11.45 6.29
N GLY A 77 18.41 -12.44 7.06
CA GLY A 77 18.53 -12.31 8.52
C GLY A 77 17.16 -12.12 9.16
N LYS A 78 16.96 -10.99 9.84
CA LYS A 78 15.68 -10.61 10.48
C LYS A 78 14.81 -9.70 9.62
N SER A 79 15.15 -9.50 8.33
CA SER A 79 14.32 -8.69 7.43
C SER A 79 13.67 -9.55 6.38
N LEU A 80 12.36 -9.40 6.23
CA LEU A 80 11.58 -9.94 5.11
C LEU A 80 11.21 -8.79 4.17
N ILE A 81 11.41 -9.01 2.87
CA ILE A 81 11.01 -8.09 1.81
C ILE A 81 9.99 -8.81 0.96
N THR A 82 8.80 -8.22 0.89
CA THR A 82 7.68 -8.68 0.08
C THR A 82 7.53 -7.71 -1.08
N GLN A 83 7.55 -8.21 -2.31
CA GLN A 83 7.48 -7.40 -3.51
C GLN A 83 6.34 -7.87 -4.39
N TRP A 84 5.52 -6.92 -4.85
CA TRP A 84 4.53 -7.16 -5.88
C TRP A 84 4.91 -6.44 -7.16
N ARG A 85 4.75 -7.13 -8.28
CA ARG A 85 4.80 -6.56 -9.62
C ARG A 85 3.38 -6.37 -10.13
N ILE A 86 3.04 -5.14 -10.50
CA ILE A 86 1.72 -4.80 -11.02
C ILE A 86 1.74 -4.95 -12.53
N LYS A 87 0.81 -5.75 -13.03
CA LYS A 87 0.62 -6.03 -14.46
C LYS A 87 -0.79 -5.57 -14.82
N HIS A 88 -0.91 -4.34 -15.32
CA HIS A 88 -2.19 -3.71 -15.66
C HIS A 88 -2.94 -4.43 -16.80
N GLU A 89 -2.26 -5.33 -17.51
CA GLU A 89 -2.90 -6.27 -18.44
C GLU A 89 -3.70 -7.40 -17.77
N GLN A 90 -3.44 -7.68 -16.48
CA GLN A 90 -4.08 -8.78 -15.74
C GLN A 90 -5.35 -8.34 -15.00
N ALA A 91 -5.46 -7.07 -14.65
CA ALA A 91 -6.62 -6.51 -13.96
C ALA A 91 -6.74 -5.01 -14.24
N PRO A 92 -7.97 -4.46 -14.26
CA PRO A 92 -8.19 -3.05 -14.57
C PRO A 92 -7.72 -2.10 -13.46
N GLU A 93 -7.68 -2.58 -12.21
CA GLU A 93 -7.36 -1.77 -11.03
C GLU A 93 -6.63 -2.60 -9.99
N PHE A 94 -5.76 -1.94 -9.22
CA PHE A 94 -5.04 -2.54 -8.11
C PHE A 94 -5.20 -1.70 -6.86
N TRP A 95 -5.21 -2.38 -5.72
CA TRP A 95 -5.41 -1.79 -4.40
C TRP A 95 -4.37 -2.35 -3.44
N ILE A 96 -3.94 -1.53 -2.49
CA ILE A 96 -3.21 -2.00 -1.33
C ILE A 96 -4.12 -1.98 -0.10
N GLY A 97 -4.13 -3.08 0.65
CA GLY A 97 -4.77 -3.18 1.94
C GLY A 97 -3.73 -3.21 3.06
N CYS A 98 -3.91 -2.36 4.07
CA CYS A 98 -3.20 -2.44 5.34
C CYS A 98 -4.09 -3.21 6.32
N ALA A 99 -3.67 -4.41 6.72
CA ALA A 99 -4.37 -5.27 7.65
C ALA A 99 -3.87 -5.04 9.09
N TYR A 100 -4.80 -5.08 10.04
CA TYR A 100 -4.51 -4.81 11.44
C TYR A 100 -4.69 -6.07 12.29
N ARG A 101 -3.79 -6.25 13.26
CA ARG A 101 -3.73 -7.42 14.14
C ARG A 101 -4.99 -7.54 14.99
N ASP A 102 -5.45 -8.77 15.21
CA ASP A 102 -6.59 -9.12 16.07
C ASP A 102 -7.92 -8.43 15.65
N THR A 103 -8.05 -8.12 14.36
CA THR A 103 -9.26 -7.55 13.77
C THR A 103 -9.43 -7.97 12.31
N THR A 104 -10.63 -7.81 11.78
CA THR A 104 -10.94 -7.98 10.34
C THR A 104 -10.84 -6.67 9.56
N VAL A 105 -10.49 -5.57 10.23
CA VAL A 105 -10.39 -4.25 9.60
C VAL A 105 -9.17 -4.19 8.67
N VAL A 106 -9.44 -3.80 7.43
CA VAL A 106 -8.43 -3.50 6.41
C VAL A 106 -8.66 -2.06 5.94
N LEU A 107 -7.63 -1.22 5.99
CA LEU A 107 -7.66 0.07 5.31
C LEU A 107 -7.19 -0.12 3.87
N ALA A 108 -8.08 0.16 2.92
CA ALA A 108 -7.83 -0.01 1.50
C ALA A 108 -7.52 1.33 0.82
N ARG A 109 -6.51 1.35 -0.05
CA ARG A 109 -6.20 2.48 -0.92
C ARG A 109 -6.02 2.00 -2.35
N LYS A 110 -6.70 2.67 -3.28
CA LYS A 110 -6.54 2.43 -4.72
C LYS A 110 -5.18 2.95 -5.17
N LEU A 111 -4.49 2.17 -5.98
CA LEU A 111 -3.22 2.57 -6.58
C LEU A 111 -3.47 3.35 -7.87
N ASP A 112 -2.60 4.30 -8.16
CA ASP A 112 -2.60 4.94 -9.47
C ASP A 112 -2.22 3.93 -10.58
N THR A 113 -2.74 4.16 -11.78
CA THR A 113 -2.48 3.34 -12.97
C THR A 113 -1.03 3.40 -13.44
N HIS A 114 -0.24 4.38 -13.01
CA HIS A 114 1.20 4.42 -13.30
C HIS A 114 2.06 3.57 -12.34
N VAL A 115 1.51 3.11 -11.21
CA VAL A 115 2.26 2.26 -10.27
C VAL A 115 2.52 0.90 -10.90
N SER A 116 3.79 0.48 -10.89
CA SER A 116 4.24 -0.78 -11.48
C SER A 116 4.71 -1.80 -10.44
N ARG A 117 4.95 -1.34 -9.21
CA ARG A 117 5.58 -2.15 -8.17
C ARG A 117 5.21 -1.63 -6.79
N CYS A 118 4.99 -2.54 -5.86
CA CYS A 118 4.96 -2.23 -4.44
C CYS A 118 5.98 -3.10 -3.69
N VAL A 119 6.64 -2.52 -2.69
CA VAL A 119 7.62 -3.19 -1.84
C VAL A 119 7.27 -2.92 -0.38
N ALA A 120 7.04 -3.99 0.36
CA ALA A 120 6.88 -3.98 1.81
C ALA A 120 8.14 -4.56 2.47
N ARG A 121 8.58 -3.94 3.56
CA ARG A 121 9.71 -4.40 4.38
C ARG A 121 9.22 -4.68 5.79
N TYR A 122 9.55 -5.86 6.28
CA TYR A 122 9.18 -6.32 7.62
C TYR A 122 10.43 -6.54 8.46
N ASP A 123 10.34 -6.17 9.73
CA ASP A 123 11.27 -6.61 10.76
C ASP A 123 10.69 -7.86 11.45
N GLN A 124 11.46 -8.93 11.43
CA GLN A 124 11.15 -10.24 12.03
C GLN A 124 11.87 -10.42 13.36
N SER A 125 12.39 -9.35 13.96
CA SER A 125 13.05 -9.39 15.27
C SER A 125 12.08 -9.69 16.40
N ASP A 126 10.83 -9.26 16.26
CA ASP A 126 9.69 -9.51 17.15
C ASP A 126 8.37 -9.67 16.36
N GLY A 127 7.34 -10.18 17.04
CA GLY A 127 6.01 -10.41 16.46
C GLY A 127 5.86 -11.73 15.68
N PRO A 128 4.61 -12.16 15.41
CA PRO A 128 4.35 -13.32 14.56
C PRO A 128 4.69 -13.02 13.08
N PRO A 129 5.00 -14.05 12.27
CA PRO A 129 5.22 -13.89 10.84
C PRO A 129 4.04 -13.14 10.17
N PRO A 130 4.30 -12.21 9.22
CA PRO A 130 5.58 -11.90 8.57
C PRO A 130 6.56 -11.02 9.39
N GLY A 131 6.18 -10.58 10.59
CA GLY A 131 6.90 -9.58 11.39
C GLY A 131 6.19 -8.23 11.38
N HIS A 132 6.84 -7.17 11.87
CA HIS A 132 6.30 -5.82 11.89
C HIS A 132 6.60 -5.08 10.58
N LEU A 133 5.56 -4.57 9.91
CA LEU A 133 5.70 -3.76 8.70
C LEU A 133 6.42 -2.43 9.03
N GLN A 134 7.63 -2.26 8.49
CA GLN A 134 8.47 -1.07 8.68
C GLN A 134 8.19 0.00 7.62
N SER A 135 7.99 -0.42 6.37
CA SER A 135 7.76 0.50 5.26
C SER A 135 7.00 -0.18 4.13
N LEU A 136 6.12 0.58 3.48
CA LEU A 136 5.47 0.23 2.23
C LEU A 136 5.76 1.34 1.21
N THR A 137 6.15 0.97 0.00
CA THR A 137 6.44 1.94 -1.06
C THR A 137 5.92 1.41 -2.38
N CYS A 138 5.21 2.25 -3.13
CA CYS A 138 4.70 1.94 -4.46
C CYS A 138 5.26 2.92 -5.51
N SER A 139 5.62 2.42 -6.69
CA SER A 139 6.26 3.20 -7.76
C SER A 139 6.05 2.61 -9.15
#